data_AF-A0AAN7XZB6-F1
#
_entry.id   AF-A0AAN7XZB6-F1
#
_cell.length_a   1.000
_cell.length_b   1.000
_cell.length_c   1.000
_cell.angle_alpha   90.00
_cell.angle_beta   90.00
_cell.angle_gamma   90.00
#
_symmetry.space_group_name_H-M   'P 1'
#
loop_
_entity.id
_entity.type
_entity.pdbx_description
1 polymer ?
#
loop_
_entity_poly.entity_id
_entity_poly.type
_entity_poly.pdbx_seq_one_letter_code
_entity_poly.pdbx_strand_id
1 'polypeptide(L)'
;MSAKLNALHSDSYVDISQYRDQHFKGNRYEQEKLLKQSHTLYVGNLSFYSTEDQVHEIFSKSGDVKRIIIGLDKVKKTACGFCFVEYYTRTGAENAMRFINGTRLDDRIIRTDWDAGFKEGRQYGRGKSGGQVRDEYRQDYDPARGGYGKLASQHRGAEVQNSF
;
A
#
# COMPACT_ATOMS: atom_id res chain seq x y z
N MET A 1 -27.38 24.49 -17.60
CA MET A 1 -25.97 24.77 -17.22
C MET A 1 -25.37 23.76 -16.21
N SER A 2 -26.04 22.66 -15.87
CA SER A 2 -25.63 21.77 -14.76
C SER A 2 -24.58 20.70 -15.12
N ALA A 3 -24.65 20.09 -16.32
CA ALA A 3 -23.75 18.97 -16.68
C ALA A 3 -22.28 19.36 -16.95
N LYS A 4 -22.03 20.57 -17.50
CA LYS A 4 -20.67 21.02 -17.85
C LYS A 4 -19.78 21.27 -16.63
N LEU A 5 -20.38 21.64 -15.49
CA LEU A 5 -19.65 21.87 -14.24
C LEU A 5 -19.26 20.54 -13.57
N ASN A 6 -20.10 19.50 -13.65
CA ASN A 6 -19.80 18.19 -13.05
C ASN A 6 -18.55 17.53 -13.66
N ALA A 7 -18.32 17.71 -14.96
CA ALA A 7 -17.12 17.20 -15.63
C ALA A 7 -15.82 17.86 -15.11
N LEU A 8 -15.89 19.15 -14.74
CA LEU A 8 -14.73 19.90 -14.23
C LEU A 8 -14.44 19.62 -12.74
N HIS A 9 -15.42 19.10 -11.99
CA HIS A 9 -15.25 18.70 -10.59
C HIS A 9 -14.97 17.20 -10.42
N SER A 10 -14.90 16.43 -11.52
CA SER A 10 -14.56 15.02 -11.45
C SER A 10 -13.09 14.86 -11.13
N ASP A 11 -12.80 14.23 -9.98
CA ASP A 11 -11.45 13.92 -9.55
C ASP A 11 -11.38 12.46 -9.09
N SER A 12 -11.42 11.56 -10.07
CA SER A 12 -11.51 10.12 -9.80
C SER A 12 -10.28 9.53 -9.10
N TYR A 13 -9.13 10.21 -9.19
CA TYR A 13 -7.90 9.75 -8.55
C TYR A 13 -7.95 9.88 -7.03
N VAL A 14 -8.76 10.80 -6.49
CA VAL A 14 -8.93 10.97 -5.04
C VAL A 14 -10.14 10.23 -4.49
N ASP A 15 -10.88 9.51 -5.32
CA ASP A 15 -12.01 8.70 -4.86
C ASP A 15 -11.56 7.57 -3.92
N ILE A 16 -12.42 7.24 -2.96
CA ILE A 16 -12.17 6.16 -2.02
C ILE A 16 -12.33 4.83 -2.75
N SER A 17 -11.30 3.99 -2.72
CA SER A 17 -11.36 2.67 -3.33
C SER A 17 -12.35 1.74 -2.62
N GLN A 18 -12.54 0.53 -3.16
CA GLN A 18 -13.37 -0.49 -2.51
C GLN A 18 -12.73 -1.11 -1.26
N TYR A 19 -11.43 -0.89 -1.02
CA TYR A 19 -10.73 -1.48 0.10
C TYR A 19 -11.26 -0.95 1.44
N ARG A 20 -11.46 -1.86 2.40
CA ARG A 20 -11.81 -1.53 3.79
C ARG A 20 -11.00 -2.41 4.72
N ASP A 21 -10.39 -1.79 5.73
CA ASP A 21 -9.66 -2.53 6.76
C ASP A 21 -10.64 -3.32 7.64
N GLN A 22 -10.62 -4.64 7.49
CA GLN A 22 -11.47 -5.58 8.25
C GLN A 22 -11.16 -5.60 9.77
N HIS A 23 -10.00 -5.10 10.19
CA HIS A 23 -9.61 -5.01 11.60
C HIS A 23 -9.92 -3.63 12.21
N PHE A 24 -10.56 -2.73 11.45
CA PHE A 24 -10.96 -1.42 11.95
C PHE A 24 -11.96 -1.56 13.10
N LYS A 25 -11.74 -0.78 14.18
CA LYS A 25 -12.61 -0.77 15.36
C LYS A 25 -13.70 0.29 15.20
N GLY A 26 -14.71 -0.04 14.41
CA GLY A 26 -15.85 0.83 14.10
C GLY A 26 -16.64 0.27 12.91
N ASN A 27 -17.73 0.95 12.56
CA ASN A 27 -18.56 0.55 11.42
C ASN A 27 -18.03 1.13 10.09
N ARG A 28 -18.60 0.66 8.98
CA ARG A 28 -18.20 1.07 7.62
C ARG A 28 -18.38 2.57 7.38
N TYR A 29 -19.43 3.18 7.94
CA TYR A 29 -19.71 4.60 7.80
C TYR A 29 -18.65 5.45 8.51
N GLU A 30 -18.26 5.06 9.73
CA GLU A 30 -17.19 5.71 10.49
C GLU A 30 -15.85 5.60 9.76
N GLN A 31 -15.52 4.41 9.24
CA GLN A 31 -14.30 4.21 8.46
C GLN A 31 -14.28 5.09 7.22
N GLU A 32 -15.39 5.17 6.48
CA GLU A 32 -15.48 6.02 5.30
C GLU A 32 -15.36 7.50 5.62
N LYS A 33 -15.95 7.95 6.74
CA LYS A 33 -15.77 9.32 7.23
C LYS A 33 -14.29 9.64 7.48
N LEU A 34 -13.55 8.73 8.11
CA LEU A 34 -12.10 8.90 8.32
C LEU A 34 -11.33 8.92 7.01
N LEU A 35 -11.65 8.04 6.06
CA LEU A 35 -11.00 8.01 4.74
C LEU A 35 -11.18 9.32 3.97
N LYS A 36 -12.38 9.92 4.02
CA LYS A 36 -12.69 11.23 3.38
C LYS A 36 -11.89 12.39 3.96
N GLN A 37 -11.47 12.30 5.22
CA GLN A 37 -10.77 13.36 5.95
C GLN A 37 -9.29 13.06 6.18
N SER A 38 -8.81 11.89 5.74
CA SER A 38 -7.47 11.39 6.07
C SER A 38 -6.35 12.16 5.36
N HIS A 39 -5.21 12.25 6.01
CA HIS A 39 -3.96 12.75 5.44
C HIS A 39 -2.91 11.61 5.38
N THR A 40 -3.35 10.37 5.55
CA THR A 40 -2.54 9.16 5.49
C THR A 40 -2.91 8.33 4.27
N LEU A 41 -1.88 7.89 3.54
CA LEU A 41 -2.00 6.99 2.41
C LEU A 41 -1.38 5.64 2.75
N TYR A 42 -2.04 4.57 2.34
CA TYR A 42 -1.42 3.27 2.15
C TYR A 42 -0.70 3.28 0.79
N VAL A 43 0.56 2.83 0.76
CA VAL A 43 1.33 2.68 -0.48
C VAL A 43 1.66 1.21 -0.67
N GLY A 44 1.09 0.63 -1.73
CA GLY A 44 1.28 -0.76 -2.12
C GLY A 44 2.21 -0.91 -3.32
N ASN A 45 2.56 -2.17 -3.57
CA ASN A 45 3.40 -2.61 -4.68
C ASN A 45 4.87 -2.14 -4.68
N LEU A 46 5.40 -1.70 -3.54
CA LEU A 46 6.84 -1.39 -3.37
C LEU A 46 7.76 -2.61 -3.60
N SER A 47 9.04 -2.38 -3.89
CA SER A 47 10.03 -3.46 -3.79
C SER A 47 10.25 -3.81 -2.31
N PHE A 48 10.67 -5.03 -1.99
CA PHE A 48 11.19 -5.35 -0.65
C PHE A 48 12.50 -4.62 -0.35
N TYR A 49 13.16 -4.10 -1.38
CA TYR A 49 14.40 -3.34 -1.28
C TYR A 49 14.19 -1.82 -1.30
N SER A 50 12.96 -1.34 -1.54
CA SER A 50 12.67 0.10 -1.50
C SER A 50 12.90 0.63 -0.10
N THR A 51 13.69 1.70 0.01
CA THR A 51 14.07 2.33 1.27
C THR A 51 13.07 3.41 1.68
N GLU A 52 13.07 3.75 2.98
CA GLU A 52 12.28 4.88 3.49
C GLU A 52 12.67 6.20 2.82
N ASP A 53 13.97 6.43 2.58
CA ASP A 53 14.48 7.64 1.94
C ASP A 53 13.96 7.80 0.51
N GLN A 54 13.92 6.72 -0.28
CA GLN A 54 13.36 6.75 -1.63
C GLN A 54 11.86 7.03 -1.63
N VAL A 55 11.12 6.47 -0.66
CA VAL A 55 9.69 6.80 -0.47
C VAL A 55 9.55 8.27 -0.08
N HIS A 56 10.38 8.76 0.84
CA HIS A 56 10.37 10.15 1.25
C HIS A 56 10.62 11.09 0.07
N GLU A 57 11.63 10.82 -0.75
CA GLU A 57 12.00 11.65 -1.90
C GLU A 57 10.84 11.80 -2.90
N ILE A 58 10.18 10.69 -3.27
CA ILE A 58 9.09 10.76 -4.25
C ILE A 58 7.83 11.38 -3.66
N PHE A 59 7.45 11.03 -2.42
CA PHE A 59 6.24 11.55 -1.78
C PHE A 59 6.36 13.03 -1.35
N SER A 60 7.57 13.51 -1.07
CA SER A 60 7.82 14.94 -0.79
C SER A 60 7.49 15.86 -1.98
N LYS A 61 7.40 15.32 -3.21
CA LYS A 61 7.03 16.11 -4.40
C LYS A 61 5.59 16.62 -4.37
N SER A 62 4.71 16.00 -3.58
CA SER A 62 3.30 16.40 -3.45
C SER A 62 2.99 17.26 -2.23
N GLY A 63 3.91 17.35 -1.26
CA GLY A 63 3.77 18.16 -0.05
C GLY A 63 4.62 17.64 1.10
N ASP A 64 4.57 18.33 2.24
CA ASP A 64 5.38 18.00 3.41
C ASP A 64 4.93 16.68 4.07
N VAL A 65 5.83 15.70 4.07
CA VAL A 65 5.63 14.41 4.72
C VAL A 65 5.87 14.56 6.21
N LYS A 66 4.87 14.18 7.02
CA LYS A 66 4.94 14.19 8.48
C LYS A 66 5.65 12.97 9.03
N ARG A 67 5.37 11.78 8.48
CA ARG A 67 6.09 10.55 8.80
C ARG A 67 5.81 9.46 7.77
N ILE A 68 6.74 8.51 7.69
CA ILE A 68 6.60 7.27 6.93
C ILE A 68 6.61 6.11 7.92
N ILE A 69 5.75 5.12 7.70
CA ILE A 69 5.78 3.87 8.46
C ILE A 69 5.96 2.72 7.47
N ILE A 70 7.16 2.13 7.45
CA ILE A 70 7.46 0.98 6.61
C ILE A 70 6.67 -0.24 7.07
N GLY A 71 6.01 -0.91 6.12
CA GLY A 71 5.32 -2.15 6.33
C GLY A 71 6.31 -3.30 6.47
N LEU A 72 6.22 -4.03 7.57
CA LEU A 72 7.16 -5.08 7.96
C LEU A 72 6.50 -6.45 7.94
N ASP A 73 7.29 -7.47 7.64
CA ASP A 73 6.95 -8.86 7.91
C ASP A 73 6.77 -9.04 9.43
N LYS A 74 5.65 -9.65 9.84
CA LYS A 74 5.31 -9.80 11.26
C LYS A 74 6.35 -10.62 12.03
N VAL A 75 7.00 -11.58 11.40
CA VAL A 75 7.96 -12.51 11.99
C VAL A 75 9.39 -11.99 11.80
N LYS A 76 9.80 -11.73 10.56
CA LYS A 76 11.18 -11.37 10.22
C LYS A 76 11.53 -9.92 10.52
N LYS A 77 10.51 -9.05 10.69
CA LYS A 77 10.67 -7.60 10.89
C LYS A 77 11.43 -6.89 9.77
N THR A 78 11.43 -7.47 8.56
CA THR A 78 11.98 -6.87 7.35
C THR A 78 10.87 -6.24 6.50
N ALA A 79 11.20 -5.28 5.63
CA ALA A 79 10.22 -4.68 4.73
C ALA A 79 9.46 -5.74 3.91
N CYS A 80 8.12 -5.61 3.84
CA CYS A 80 7.25 -6.52 3.08
C CYS A 80 6.49 -5.81 1.96
N GLY A 81 7.06 -4.72 1.45
CA GLY A 81 6.63 -4.09 0.20
C GLY A 81 5.33 -3.30 0.30
N PHE A 82 5.07 -2.68 1.44
CA PHE A 82 4.10 -1.58 1.56
C PHE A 82 4.58 -0.59 2.61
N CYS A 83 3.98 0.59 2.66
CA CYS A 83 4.17 1.53 3.76
C CYS A 83 2.93 2.40 3.95
N PHE A 84 2.96 3.22 4.99
CA PHE A 84 2.06 4.35 5.15
C PHE A 84 2.84 5.65 5.01
N VAL A 85 2.24 6.63 4.34
CA VAL A 85 2.77 8.00 4.25
C VAL A 85 1.73 8.94 4.85
N GLU A 86 2.08 9.61 5.94
CA GLU A 86 1.25 10.64 6.56
C GLU A 86 1.79 12.01 6.17
N TYR A 87 0.94 12.85 5.59
CA TYR A 87 1.25 14.25 5.27
C TYR A 87 0.87 15.17 6.42
N TYR A 88 1.39 16.40 6.44
CA TYR A 88 0.82 17.43 7.33
C TYR A 88 -0.55 17.93 6.87
N THR A 89 -0.82 17.90 5.56
CA THR A 89 -2.05 18.43 4.98
C THR A 89 -2.77 17.41 4.11
N ARG A 90 -4.11 17.50 4.06
CA ARG A 90 -4.93 16.69 3.14
C ARG A 90 -4.57 16.96 1.69
N THR A 91 -4.32 18.22 1.34
CA THR A 91 -3.94 18.64 -0.03
C THR A 91 -2.68 17.92 -0.51
N GLY A 92 -1.66 17.75 0.35
CA GLY A 92 -0.46 17.00 0.00
C GLY A 92 -0.77 15.52 -0.31
N ALA A 93 -1.62 14.89 0.50
CA ALA A 93 -2.05 13.52 0.25
C ALA A 93 -2.89 13.38 -1.03
N GLU A 94 -3.77 14.34 -1.33
CA GLU A 94 -4.56 14.34 -2.57
C GLU A 94 -3.68 14.51 -3.80
N ASN A 95 -2.68 15.39 -3.75
CA ASN A 95 -1.72 15.54 -4.85
C ASN A 95 -0.93 14.25 -5.08
N ALA A 96 -0.55 13.52 -4.01
CA ALA A 96 0.07 12.21 -4.15
C ALA A 96 -0.86 11.20 -4.82
N MET A 97 -2.14 11.17 -4.43
CA MET A 97 -3.16 10.31 -5.06
C MET A 97 -3.36 10.64 -6.56
N ARG A 98 -3.24 11.91 -6.96
CA ARG A 98 -3.38 12.36 -8.36
C ARG A 98 -2.14 12.07 -9.20
N PHE A 99 -0.95 12.38 -8.69
CA PHE A 99 0.25 12.50 -9.52
C PHE A 99 1.34 11.47 -9.23
N ILE A 100 1.32 10.83 -8.05
CA ILE A 100 2.29 9.80 -7.66
C ILE A 100 1.68 8.40 -7.80
N ASN A 101 0.38 8.26 -7.53
CA ASN A 101 -0.34 7.00 -7.73
C ASN A 101 -0.17 6.49 -9.18
N GLY A 102 0.17 5.22 -9.34
CA GLY A 102 0.38 4.64 -10.67
C GLY A 102 1.70 5.02 -11.34
N THR A 103 2.57 5.78 -10.69
CA THR A 103 3.94 6.05 -11.17
C THR A 103 4.92 4.97 -10.67
N ARG A 104 6.20 5.09 -11.06
CA ARG A 104 7.24 4.10 -10.75
C ARG A 104 8.06 4.49 -9.52
N LEU A 105 8.37 3.49 -8.70
CA LEU A 105 9.41 3.51 -7.69
C LEU A 105 10.15 2.16 -7.75
N ASP A 106 11.48 2.20 -7.90
CA ASP A 106 12.32 1.02 -8.19
C ASP A 106 11.77 0.16 -9.35
N ASP A 107 11.44 0.83 -10.46
CA ASP A 107 10.80 0.24 -11.66
C ASP A 107 9.44 -0.44 -11.44
N ARG A 108 8.83 -0.30 -10.28
CA ARG A 108 7.51 -0.86 -9.98
C ARG A 108 6.44 0.21 -9.98
N ILE A 109 5.31 -0.08 -10.63
CA ILE A 109 4.13 0.77 -10.57
C ILE A 109 3.53 0.69 -9.17
N ILE A 110 3.65 1.77 -8.38
CA ILE A 110 3.11 1.82 -7.02
C ILE A 110 1.63 2.19 -7.04
N ARG A 111 0.89 1.72 -6.03
CA ARG A 111 -0.53 2.05 -5.86
C ARG A 111 -0.73 2.72 -4.52
N THR A 112 -1.33 3.90 -4.52
CA THR A 112 -1.75 4.58 -3.30
C THR A 112 -3.24 4.35 -3.04
N ASP A 113 -3.63 4.40 -1.77
CA ASP A 113 -5.02 4.32 -1.34
C ASP A 113 -5.21 5.14 -0.06
N TRP A 114 -6.41 5.65 0.17
CA TRP A 114 -6.72 6.33 1.42
C TRP A 114 -6.64 5.34 2.58
N ASP A 115 -6.03 5.79 3.68
CA ASP A 115 -5.94 5.02 4.90
C ASP A 115 -6.68 5.74 6.04
N ALA A 116 -7.42 5.00 6.88
CA ALA A 116 -8.24 5.59 7.94
C ALA A 116 -7.41 6.15 9.12
N GLY A 117 -6.08 6.04 9.07
CA GLY A 117 -5.16 6.49 10.08
C GLY A 117 -4.33 5.34 10.64
N PHE A 118 -3.04 5.59 10.82
CA PHE A 118 -2.14 4.61 11.39
C PHE A 118 -2.50 4.30 12.86
N LYS A 119 -2.48 3.01 13.19
CA LYS A 119 -2.57 2.49 14.57
C LYS A 119 -1.51 1.41 14.73
N GLU A 120 -0.96 1.29 15.93
CA GLU A 120 0.05 0.29 16.24
C GLU A 120 -0.42 -1.12 15.86
N GLY A 121 0.48 -1.90 15.28
CA GLY A 121 0.21 -3.22 14.72
C GLY A 121 -0.18 -3.23 13.24
N ARG A 122 -0.61 -2.09 12.66
CA ARG A 122 -0.96 -2.00 11.23
C ARG A 122 0.25 -2.03 10.30
N GLN A 123 1.45 -1.77 10.82
CA GLN A 123 2.69 -1.91 10.07
C GLN A 123 3.01 -3.37 9.72
N TYR A 124 2.41 -4.35 10.38
CA TYR A 124 2.72 -5.76 10.12
C TYR A 124 1.86 -6.36 9.00
N GLY A 125 2.51 -7.12 8.13
CA GLY A 125 1.86 -7.99 7.17
C GLY A 125 0.87 -8.95 7.85
N ARG A 126 -0.27 -9.19 7.18
CA ARG A 126 -1.38 -10.00 7.69
C ARG A 126 -1.48 -11.38 7.02
N GLY A 127 -0.52 -11.73 6.17
CA GLY A 127 -0.37 -13.07 5.60
C GLY A 127 0.01 -14.07 6.69
N LYS A 128 -0.33 -15.35 6.47
CA LYS A 128 -0.06 -16.44 7.42
C LYS A 128 1.44 -16.61 7.70
N SER A 129 2.27 -16.35 6.70
CA SER A 129 3.74 -16.43 6.79
C SER A 129 4.41 -15.20 7.42
N GLY A 130 3.64 -14.15 7.73
CA GLY A 130 4.13 -12.87 8.25
C GLY A 130 4.14 -11.73 7.24
N GLY A 131 4.23 -12.03 5.93
CA GLY A 131 4.21 -11.05 4.84
C GLY A 131 2.82 -10.50 4.51
N GLN A 132 2.64 -9.86 3.34
CA GLN A 132 1.32 -9.41 2.91
C GLN A 132 0.45 -10.58 2.44
N VAL A 133 -0.87 -10.51 2.67
CA VAL A 133 -1.82 -11.56 2.25
C VAL A 133 -1.73 -11.88 0.76
N ARG A 134 -1.51 -10.87 -0.08
CA ARG A 134 -1.35 -11.06 -1.54
C ARG A 134 -0.14 -11.90 -1.93
N ASP A 135 0.94 -11.83 -1.15
CA ASP A 135 2.19 -12.56 -1.42
C ASP A 135 2.07 -14.04 -1.02
N GLU A 136 1.00 -14.43 -0.32
CA GLU A 136 0.72 -15.85 -0.02
C GLU A 136 0.25 -16.61 -1.27
N TYR A 137 -0.60 -15.98 -2.07
CA TYR A 137 -1.37 -16.64 -3.13
C TYR A 137 -0.86 -16.39 -4.55
N ARG A 138 0.09 -15.47 -4.76
CA ARG A 138 0.61 -15.19 -6.10
C ARG A 138 1.40 -16.37 -6.65
N GLN A 139 1.25 -16.62 -7.95
CA GLN A 139 1.87 -17.77 -8.63
C GLN A 139 3.10 -17.37 -9.45
N ASP A 140 3.18 -16.10 -9.84
CA ASP A 140 4.27 -15.51 -10.59
C ASP A 140 5.54 -15.40 -9.74
N TYR A 141 6.70 -15.43 -10.42
CA TYR A 141 7.98 -15.13 -9.80
C TYR A 141 8.22 -13.62 -9.85
N ASP A 142 8.48 -13.01 -8.70
CA ASP A 142 8.79 -11.60 -8.58
C ASP A 142 10.03 -11.44 -7.67
N PRO A 143 11.22 -11.15 -8.25
CA PRO A 143 12.45 -11.06 -7.48
C PRO A 143 12.44 -9.90 -6.47
N ALA A 144 11.73 -8.82 -6.76
CA ALA A 144 11.54 -7.69 -5.85
C ALA A 144 10.56 -8.02 -4.71
N ARG A 145 9.93 -9.19 -4.75
CA ARG A 145 9.00 -9.73 -3.73
C ARG A 145 9.47 -11.05 -3.13
N GLY A 146 10.77 -11.34 -3.23
CA GLY A 146 11.38 -12.52 -2.62
C GLY A 146 11.17 -13.83 -3.38
N GLY A 147 10.83 -13.78 -4.68
CA GLY A 147 10.70 -14.97 -5.53
C GLY A 147 9.25 -15.33 -5.81
N TYR A 148 8.85 -16.61 -5.69
CA TYR A 148 7.45 -17.04 -5.84
C TYR A 148 6.59 -16.68 -4.61
N GLY A 149 5.26 -16.68 -4.75
CA GLY A 149 4.36 -16.62 -3.60
C GLY A 149 4.52 -17.84 -2.68
N LYS A 150 4.12 -17.70 -1.41
CA LYS A 150 4.46 -18.68 -0.36
C LYS A 150 3.90 -20.07 -0.63
N LEU A 151 2.64 -20.18 -1.05
CA LEU A 151 2.04 -21.47 -1.37
C LEU A 151 2.72 -22.12 -2.59
N ALA A 152 2.97 -21.34 -3.65
CA ALA A 152 3.66 -21.83 -4.84
C ALA A 152 5.11 -22.28 -4.54
N SER A 153 5.82 -21.56 -3.67
CA SER A 153 7.16 -21.94 -3.23
C SER A 153 7.18 -23.24 -2.43
N GLN A 154 6.16 -23.51 -1.61
CA GLN A 154 6.03 -24.76 -0.86
C GLN A 154 5.78 -25.94 -1.80
N HIS A 155 4.86 -25.79 -2.76
CA HIS A 155 4.54 -26.85 -3.73
C HIS A 155 5.77 -27.21 -4.59
N ARG A 156 6.47 -26.21 -5.13
CA ARG A 156 7.70 -26.43 -5.92
C ARG A 156 8.82 -27.04 -5.07
N GLY A 157 8.94 -26.66 -3.80
CA GLY A 157 9.91 -27.27 -2.89
C GLY A 157 9.66 -28.76 -2.65
N ALA A 158 8.38 -29.15 -2.53
CA ALA A 158 7.98 -30.55 -2.38
C ALA A 158 8.20 -31.39 -3.66
N GLU A 159 7.95 -30.82 -4.84
CA GLU A 159 8.20 -31.49 -6.12
C GLU A 159 9.70 -31.79 -6.33
N VAL A 160 10.58 -30.85 -5.97
CA VAL A 160 12.03 -31.03 -6.06
C VAL A 160 12.54 -32.09 -5.07
N GLN A 161 11.95 -32.19 -3.87
CA GLN A 161 12.34 -33.22 -2.90
C GLN A 161 11.90 -34.63 -3.31
N ASN A 162 10.79 -34.76 -4.04
CA ASN A 162 10.28 -36.06 -4.51
C ASN A 162 10.88 -36.53 -5.84
N SER A 163 11.81 -35.77 -6.43
CA SER A 163 12.48 -36.10 -7.70
C SER A 163 13.92 -36.60 -7.54
N PHE A 164 14.33 -36.89 -6.30
CA PHE A 164 15.55 -37.60 -5.92
C PHE A 164 15.21 -38.83 -5.07
#